data_AF-A0A966A794-F1
#
_entry.id   AF-A0A966A794-F1
#
_cell.length_a   1.000
_cell.length_b   1.000
_cell.length_c   1.000
_cell.angle_alpha   90.00
_cell.angle_beta   90.00
_cell.angle_gamma   90.00
#
_symmetry.space_group_name_H-M   'P 1'
#
loop_
_entity.id
_entity.type
_entity.pdbx_description
1 polymer ?
#
loop_
_entity_poly.entity_id
_entity_poly.type
_entity_poly.pdbx_seq_one_letter_code
_entity_poly.pdbx_strand_id
1 'polypeptide(L)'
;MLPLRYLPQWRVASVGLLLAVLGAMLMPAFWSWPDRNRLLTWFMDADKWLHLLTFAVLAIWFAGLYQRRAYWRIAIGLLLFGILTEGCQRLVTYRSAEWYDIVADALGIVIGLGLAATVTGEWSLRVESWYLRRKAVARVD
;
A
#
# COMPACT_ATOMS: atom_id res chain seq x y z
N MET A 1 11.43 -9.33 10.08
CA MET A 1 9.96 -9.49 10.24
C MET A 1 9.68 -9.70 11.71
N LEU A 2 8.45 -9.38 12.15
CA LEU A 2 7.97 -9.70 13.49
C LEU A 2 7.79 -11.22 13.66
N PRO A 3 7.76 -11.75 14.90
CA PRO A 3 7.57 -13.17 15.16
C PRO A 3 6.11 -13.60 14.96
N LEU A 4 5.64 -13.56 13.71
CA LEU A 4 4.27 -13.87 13.32
C LEU A 4 4.06 -15.37 13.16
N ARG A 5 2.94 -15.89 13.69
CA ARG A 5 2.55 -17.29 13.61
C ARG A 5 2.09 -17.68 12.20
N TYR A 6 1.44 -16.75 11.49
CA TYR A 6 0.91 -16.96 10.14
C TYR A 6 1.77 -16.25 9.08
N LEU A 7 3.09 -16.37 9.21
CA LEU A 7 4.04 -15.67 8.34
C LEU A 7 3.84 -15.95 6.83
N PRO A 8 3.62 -17.19 6.36
CA PRO A 8 3.37 -17.44 4.94
C PRO A 8 2.13 -16.71 4.42
N GLN A 9 1.05 -16.67 5.20
CA GLN A 9 -0.20 -16.01 4.83
C GLN A 9 0.00 -14.50 4.69
N TRP A 10 0.73 -13.86 5.62
CA TRP A 10 1.06 -12.45 5.50
C TRP A 10 1.92 -12.12 4.28
N ARG A 11 2.84 -13.02 3.90
CA ARG A 11 3.64 -12.85 2.68
C ARG A 11 2.78 -12.93 1.43
N VAL A 12 1.93 -13.95 1.32
CA VAL A 12 0.98 -14.09 0.20
C VAL A 12 0.06 -12.88 0.12
N ALA A 13 -0.50 -12.43 1.24
CA ALA A 13 -1.34 -11.24 1.30
C ALA A 13 -0.58 -9.98 0.85
N SER A 14 0.68 -9.83 1.27
CA SER A 14 1.49 -8.67 0.88
C SER A 14 1.82 -8.66 -0.62
N VAL A 15 2.14 -9.82 -1.20
CA VAL A 15 2.35 -9.95 -2.65
C VAL A 15 1.06 -9.66 -3.40
N GLY A 16 -0.06 -10.25 -2.96
CA GLY A 16 -1.38 -9.99 -3.55
C GLY A 16 -1.75 -8.51 -3.50
N LEU A 17 -1.46 -7.84 -2.37
CA LEU A 17 -1.69 -6.40 -2.21
C LEU A 17 -0.85 -5.57 -3.18
N LEU A 18 0.45 -5.86 -3.32
CA LEU A 18 1.32 -5.16 -4.27
C LEU A 18 0.86 -5.36 -5.72
N LEU A 19 0.46 -6.59 -6.10
CA LEU A 19 -0.07 -6.87 -7.43
C LEU A 19 -1.40 -6.16 -7.68
N ALA A 20 -2.28 -6.11 -6.67
CA ALA A 20 -3.55 -5.39 -6.76
C ALA A 20 -3.33 -3.89 -6.94
N VAL A 21 -2.40 -3.29 -6.20
CA VAL A 21 -2.03 -1.87 -6.34
C VAL A 21 -1.44 -1.60 -7.73
N LEU A 22 -0.49 -2.42 -8.18
CA LEU A 22 0.09 -2.29 -9.52
C LEU A 22 -1.00 -2.37 -10.60
N GLY A 23 -1.90 -3.35 -10.50
CA GLY A 23 -3.03 -3.49 -11.42
C GLY A 23 -3.96 -2.28 -11.40
N ALA A 24 -4.27 -1.75 -10.22
CA ALA A 24 -5.10 -0.56 -10.07
C ALA A 24 -4.46 0.69 -10.69
N MET A 25 -3.15 0.88 -10.48
CA MET A 25 -2.38 2.01 -11.04
C MET A 25 -2.24 1.95 -12.57
N LEU A 26 -2.28 0.74 -13.14
CA LEU A 26 -2.24 0.52 -14.59
C LEU A 26 -3.63 0.43 -15.24
N MET A 27 -4.70 0.41 -14.44
CA MET A 27 -6.06 0.28 -14.96
C MET A 27 -6.44 1.51 -15.80
N PRO A 28 -7.09 1.37 -16.97
CA PRO A 28 -7.54 2.52 -17.74
C PRO A 28 -8.67 3.27 -17.02
N ALA A 29 -8.59 4.59 -16.91
CA ALA A 29 -9.56 5.42 -16.20
C ALA A 29 -11.01 5.28 -16.73
N PHE A 30 -11.16 4.97 -18.03
CA PHE A 30 -12.47 4.80 -18.68
C PHE A 30 -13.18 3.47 -18.34
N TRP A 31 -12.50 2.51 -17.70
CA TRP A 31 -13.15 1.27 -17.24
C TRP A 31 -14.12 1.56 -16.09
N SER A 32 -13.83 2.57 -15.27
CA SER A 32 -14.56 2.87 -14.03
C SER A 32 -15.67 3.90 -14.20
N TRP A 33 -15.68 4.69 -15.27
CA TRP A 33 -16.64 5.78 -15.42
C TRP A 33 -16.89 6.18 -16.90
N PRO A 34 -18.15 6.34 -17.36
CA PRO A 34 -18.45 6.60 -18.78
C PRO A 34 -18.24 8.05 -19.24
N ASP A 35 -18.16 9.03 -18.33
CA ASP A 35 -18.33 10.45 -18.64
C ASP A 35 -17.01 11.25 -18.64
N ARG A 36 -16.45 11.50 -19.84
CA ARG A 36 -15.01 11.84 -20.05
C ARG A 36 -14.56 13.23 -19.57
N ASN A 37 -15.44 14.22 -19.53
CA ASN A 37 -15.01 15.62 -19.34
C ASN A 37 -14.96 16.07 -17.87
N ARG A 38 -15.83 15.51 -17.01
CA ARG A 38 -15.74 15.68 -15.54
C ARG A 38 -14.67 14.79 -14.92
N LEU A 39 -14.29 13.72 -15.62
CA LEU A 39 -13.22 12.80 -15.23
C LEU A 39 -11.86 13.50 -15.23
N LEU A 40 -11.44 14.13 -16.33
CA LEU A 40 -10.06 14.61 -16.49
C LEU A 40 -9.61 15.59 -15.40
N THR A 41 -10.45 16.54 -15.01
CA THR A 41 -10.12 17.52 -13.95
C THR A 41 -10.17 16.91 -12.55
N TRP A 42 -11.16 16.07 -12.24
CA TRP A 42 -11.22 15.39 -10.95
C TRP A 42 -10.09 14.36 -10.81
N PHE A 43 -9.75 13.63 -11.87
CA PHE A 43 -8.68 12.64 -11.88
C PHE A 43 -7.32 13.32 -11.67
N MET A 44 -6.94 14.37 -12.41
CA MET A 44 -5.60 14.95 -12.26
C MET A 44 -5.30 15.50 -10.85
N ASP A 45 -6.31 16.03 -10.15
CA ASP A 45 -6.14 16.48 -8.77
C ASP A 45 -6.26 15.31 -7.77
N ALA A 46 -7.18 14.36 -8.00
CA ALA A 46 -7.37 13.20 -7.11
C ALA A 46 -6.26 12.15 -7.23
N ASP A 47 -5.62 12.00 -8.39
CA ASP A 47 -4.62 10.95 -8.67
C ASP A 47 -3.44 11.09 -7.71
N LYS A 48 -2.96 12.32 -7.47
CA LYS A 48 -1.88 12.61 -6.52
C LYS A 48 -2.27 12.26 -5.09
N TRP A 49 -3.52 12.53 -4.69
CA TRP A 49 -4.03 12.13 -3.38
C TRP A 49 -4.18 10.61 -3.27
N LEU A 50 -4.57 9.93 -4.35
CA LEU A 50 -4.65 8.48 -4.42
C LEU A 50 -3.26 7.84 -4.30
N HIS A 51 -2.25 8.36 -4.99
CA HIS A 51 -0.85 7.97 -4.84
C HIS A 51 -0.38 8.13 -3.39
N LEU A 52 -0.51 9.33 -2.83
CA LEU A 52 -0.15 9.61 -1.44
C LEU A 52 -0.86 8.66 -0.45
N LEU A 53 -2.17 8.48 -0.58
CA LEU A 53 -2.94 7.63 0.32
C LEU A 53 -2.56 6.15 0.16
N THR A 54 -2.38 5.68 -1.07
CA THR A 54 -2.01 4.30 -1.38
C THR A 54 -0.68 3.95 -0.74
N PHE A 55 0.32 4.82 -0.92
CA PHE A 55 1.65 4.61 -0.36
C PHE A 55 1.70 4.78 1.16
N ALA A 56 0.85 5.63 1.75
CA ALA A 56 0.67 5.70 3.19
C ALA A 56 0.08 4.39 3.77
N VAL A 57 -0.95 3.83 3.12
CA VAL A 57 -1.57 2.56 3.53
C VAL A 57 -0.59 1.40 3.36
N LEU A 58 0.15 1.33 2.25
CA LEU A 58 1.20 0.33 2.04
C LEU A 58 2.30 0.44 3.11
N ALA A 59 2.75 1.65 3.42
CA ALA A 59 3.73 1.88 4.47
C ALA A 59 3.23 1.37 5.83
N ILE A 60 1.99 1.66 6.22
CA ILE A 60 1.37 1.16 7.45
C ILE A 60 1.25 -0.37 7.43
N TRP A 61 0.85 -0.95 6.30
CA TRP A 61 0.74 -2.39 6.12
C TRP A 61 2.08 -3.08 6.41
N PHE A 62 3.14 -2.69 5.70
CA PHE A 62 4.46 -3.29 5.87
C PHE A 62 5.10 -2.95 7.22
N ALA A 63 4.91 -1.74 7.74
CA ALA A 63 5.38 -1.36 9.07
C ALA A 63 4.76 -2.21 10.20
N GLY A 64 3.58 -2.78 9.96
CA GLY A 64 2.96 -3.75 10.86
C GLY A 64 3.55 -5.14 10.80
N LEU A 65 4.33 -5.51 9.77
CA LEU A 65 4.92 -6.84 9.58
C LEU A 65 6.42 -6.89 9.94
N TYR A 66 7.07 -5.74 10.05
CA TYR A 66 8.50 -5.63 10.31
C TYR A 66 8.79 -4.76 11.55
N GLN A 67 9.94 -5.02 12.17
CA GLN A 67 10.43 -4.21 13.28
C GLN A 67 10.78 -2.77 12.83
N ARG A 68 10.64 -1.80 13.73
CA ARG A 68 10.91 -0.36 13.46
C ARG A 68 12.29 -0.11 12.83
N ARG A 69 13.33 -0.85 13.24
CA ARG A 69 14.68 -0.77 12.65
C ARG A 69 14.76 -1.09 11.14
N ALA A 70 13.72 -1.70 10.58
CA ALA A 70 13.62 -2.03 9.16
C ALA A 70 12.76 -1.03 8.37
N TYR A 71 12.22 0.02 8.99
CA TYR A 71 11.34 0.99 8.31
C TYR A 71 12.04 1.70 7.15
N TRP A 72 13.34 1.98 7.26
CA TRP A 72 14.11 2.53 6.14
C TRP A 72 14.14 1.58 4.93
N ARG A 73 14.17 0.25 5.16
CA ARG A 73 14.10 -0.74 4.06
C ARG A 73 12.73 -0.78 3.43
N ILE A 74 11.67 -0.59 4.23
CA ILE A 74 10.30 -0.44 3.72
C ILE A 74 10.21 0.82 2.85
N ALA A 75 10.75 1.94 3.33
CA ALA A 75 10.74 3.19 2.57
C ALA A 75 11.41 3.03 1.20
N ILE A 76 12.62 2.44 1.17
CA ILE A 76 13.33 2.17 -0.09
C ILE A 76 12.53 1.22 -0.98
N GLY A 77 12.04 0.11 -0.43
CA GLY A 77 11.29 -0.88 -1.20
C GLY A 77 10.01 -0.32 -1.82
N LEU A 78 9.26 0.49 -1.06
CA LEU A 78 8.07 1.16 -1.57
C LEU A 78 8.41 2.26 -2.57
N LEU A 79 9.47 3.04 -2.36
CA LEU A 79 9.88 4.05 -3.34
C LEU A 79 10.28 3.41 -4.67
N LEU A 80 11.03 2.30 -4.64
CA LEU A 80 11.36 1.54 -5.84
C LEU A 80 10.10 0.97 -6.51
N PHE A 81 9.11 0.57 -5.73
CA PHE A 81 7.83 0.12 -6.26
C PHE A 81 7.05 1.26 -6.94
N GLY A 82 7.03 2.47 -6.38
CA GLY A 82 6.43 3.66 -7.02
C GLY A 82 7.12 4.06 -8.32
N ILE A 83 8.46 4.02 -8.33
CA ILE A 83 9.24 4.23 -9.57
C ILE A 83 8.92 3.15 -10.62
N LEU A 84 8.73 1.89 -10.19
CA LEU A 84 8.36 0.81 -11.08
C LEU A 84 6.94 1.01 -11.65
N THR A 85 5.96 1.43 -10.85
CA THR A 85 4.59 1.67 -11.33
C THR A 85 4.56 2.79 -12.37
N GLU A 86 5.28 3.89 -12.11
CA GLU A 86 5.48 5.01 -13.06
C GLU A 86 6.18 4.53 -14.34
N GLY A 87 7.23 3.71 -14.20
CA GLY A 87 7.91 3.08 -15.34
C GLY A 87 6.98 2.21 -16.19
N CYS A 88 6.10 1.44 -15.56
CA CYS A 88 5.09 0.65 -16.25
C CYS A 88 4.01 1.53 -16.92
N GLN A 89 3.61 2.65 -16.30
CA GLN A 89 2.68 3.60 -16.88
C GLN A 89 3.23 4.24 -18.17
N ARG A 90 4.54 4.50 -18.25
CA ARG A 90 5.19 4.97 -19.49
C ARG A 90 5.09 4.00 -20.67
N LEU A 91 4.90 2.72 -20.40
CA LEU A 91 4.81 1.69 -21.44
C LEU A 91 3.40 1.53 -22.03
N VAL A 92 2.39 2.18 -21.43
CA VAL A 92 1.01 2.14 -21.91
C VAL A 92 0.60 3.48 -22.51
N THR A 93 -0.26 3.47 -23.53
CA THR A 93 -0.63 4.68 -24.29
C THR A 93 -1.75 5.50 -23.67
N TYR A 94 -2.41 4.97 -22.64
CA TYR A 94 -3.59 5.54 -22.00
C TYR A 94 -3.34 6.06 -20.58
N ARG A 95 -2.07 6.05 -20.11
CA ARG A 95 -1.64 6.67 -18.86
C ARG A 95 -0.48 7.62 -19.14
N SER A 96 -0.51 8.79 -18.51
CA SER A 96 0.66 9.65 -18.37
C SER A 96 1.46 9.19 -17.16
N ALA A 97 2.75 9.43 -17.23
CA ALA A 97 3.68 9.13 -16.17
C ALA A 97 4.24 10.48 -15.70
N GLU A 98 4.07 10.80 -14.42
CA GLU A 98 4.36 12.12 -13.88
C GLU A 98 5.35 12.05 -12.71
N TRP A 99 6.38 12.90 -12.74
CA TRP A 99 7.33 13.01 -11.64
C TRP A 99 6.68 13.41 -10.30
N TYR A 100 5.54 14.10 -10.36
CA TYR A 100 4.78 14.48 -9.17
C TYR A 100 4.15 13.26 -8.46
N ASP A 101 3.91 12.16 -9.15
CA ASP A 101 3.35 10.95 -8.55
C ASP A 101 4.40 10.26 -7.67
N ILE A 102 5.67 10.22 -8.12
CA ILE A 102 6.78 9.73 -7.29
C ILE A 102 6.94 10.60 -6.03
N VAL A 103 6.72 11.91 -6.12
CA VAL A 103 6.75 12.80 -4.94
C VAL A 103 5.58 12.50 -4.00
N ALA A 104 4.38 12.29 -4.53
CA ALA A 104 3.22 11.89 -3.76
C ALA A 104 3.43 10.55 -3.05
N ASP A 105 4.01 9.56 -3.73
CA ASP A 105 4.38 8.26 -3.18
C ASP A 105 5.36 8.41 -2.01
N ALA A 106 6.42 9.19 -2.20
CA ALA A 106 7.42 9.45 -1.17
C ALA A 106 6.81 10.12 0.07
N LEU A 107 5.94 11.11 -0.11
CA LEU A 107 5.22 11.76 0.99
C LEU A 107 4.28 10.78 1.71
N GLY A 108 3.55 9.95 0.95
CA GLY A 108 2.71 8.89 1.48
C GLY A 108 3.50 7.92 2.35
N ILE A 109 4.67 7.46 1.87
CA ILE A 109 5.58 6.58 2.62
C ILE A 109 6.00 7.22 3.94
N VAL A 110 6.46 8.48 3.90
CA VAL A 110 6.91 9.20 5.10
C VAL A 110 5.78 9.33 6.13
N ILE A 111 4.60 9.76 5.68
CA ILE A 111 3.41 9.91 6.54
C ILE A 111 3.01 8.56 7.13
N GLY A 112 2.90 7.51 6.30
CA GLY A 112 2.48 6.18 6.73
C GLY A 112 3.47 5.55 7.71
N LEU A 113 4.78 5.67 7.48
CA LEU A 113 5.79 5.20 8.42
C LEU A 113 5.81 6.02 9.71
N GLY A 114 5.57 7.34 9.64
CA GLY A 114 5.42 8.20 10.81
C GLY A 114 4.24 7.77 11.69
N LEU A 115 3.07 7.55 11.07
CA LEU A 115 1.87 7.05 11.75
C LEU A 115 2.07 5.64 12.31
N ALA A 116 2.77 4.76 11.58
CA ALA A 116 3.11 3.43 12.07
C ALA A 116 4.10 3.47 13.23
N ALA A 117 5.02 4.42 13.22
CA ALA A 117 5.92 4.62 14.33
C ALA A 117 5.17 5.06 15.60
N THR A 118 4.13 5.89 15.50
CA THR A 118 3.48 6.47 16.69
C THR A 118 2.22 5.73 17.16
N VAL A 119 1.43 5.16 16.24
CA VAL A 119 0.07 4.66 16.53
C VAL A 119 -0.10 3.19 16.14
N THR A 120 0.24 2.85 14.89
CA THR A 120 -0.20 1.57 14.29
C THR A 120 0.88 0.48 14.23
N GLY A 121 2.05 0.72 14.83
CA GLY A 121 3.16 -0.24 14.83
C GLY A 121 2.77 -1.63 15.35
N GLU A 122 3.26 -2.67 14.69
CA GLU A 122 3.05 -4.07 15.09
C GLU A 122 1.58 -4.52 15.12
N TRP A 123 0.70 -3.88 14.34
CA TRP A 123 -0.73 -4.23 14.29
C TRP A 123 -0.99 -5.70 13.96
N SER A 124 -0.13 -6.34 13.15
CA SER A 124 -0.30 -7.75 12.76
C SER A 124 -0.20 -8.71 13.95
N LEU A 125 0.66 -8.43 14.94
CA LEU A 125 0.75 -9.20 16.18
C LEU A 125 -0.55 -9.08 16.99
N ARG A 126 -1.16 -7.88 17.02
CA ARG A 126 -2.43 -7.64 17.71
C ARG A 126 -3.57 -8.42 17.06
N VAL A 127 -3.60 -8.42 15.72
CA VAL A 127 -4.59 -9.17 14.92
C VAL A 127 -4.45 -10.67 15.14
N GLU A 128 -3.24 -11.22 15.05
CA GLU A 128 -3.00 -12.65 15.30
C GLU A 128 -3.38 -13.03 16.74
N SER A 129 -2.98 -12.23 17.71
CA SER A 129 -3.30 -12.47 19.12
C SER A 129 -4.80 -12.49 19.37
N TRP A 130 -5.54 -11.56 18.75
CA TRP A 130 -7.00 -11.52 18.81
C TRP A 130 -7.63 -12.76 18.18
N TYR A 131 -7.17 -13.17 16.99
CA TYR A 131 -7.68 -14.35 16.30
C TYR A 131 -7.44 -15.64 17.10
N LEU A 132 -6.23 -15.80 17.64
CA LEU A 132 -5.86 -16.97 18.45
C LEU A 132 -6.67 -17.06 19.74
N ARG A 133 -6.92 -15.92 20.41
CA ARG A 133 -7.80 -15.88 21.60
C ARG A 133 -9.21 -16.34 21.27
N ARG A 134 -9.81 -15.85 20.18
CA ARG A 134 -11.16 -16.28 19.76
C ARG A 134 -11.23 -17.76 19.42
N LYS A 135 -10.21 -18.28 18.74
CA LYS A 135 -10.12 -19.70 18.40
C LYS A 135 -9.98 -20.61 19.62
N ALA A 136 -9.36 -20.12 20.69
CA ALA A 136 -9.24 -20.86 21.94
C ALA A 136 -10.59 -20.96 22.67
N VAL A 137 -11.35 -19.84 22.75
CA VAL A 137 -12.70 -19.83 23.37
C VAL A 137 -13.64 -20.80 22.66
N ALA A 138 -13.72 -20.73 21.33
CA ALA A 138 -14.59 -21.59 20.53
C ALA A 138 -14.23 -23.09 20.52
N ARG A 139 -13.17 -23.52 21.22
CA ARG A 139 -12.80 -24.94 21.41
C ARG A 139 -13.18 -25.47 22.78
N VAL A 140 -13.54 -24.59 23.71
CA VAL A 140 -13.92 -24.94 25.08
C VAL A 140 -15.45 -25.09 25.19
N ASP A 141 -16.20 -24.45 24.29
CA ASP A 141 -17.64 -24.62 24.09
C ASP A 141 -17.95 -25.82 23.19
#